data_AF-A0A2Z5X2N6-F1
#
_entry.id   AF-A0A2Z5X2N6-F1
#
_cell.length_a   1.000
_cell.length_b   1.000
_cell.length_c   1.000
_cell.angle_alpha   90.00
_cell.angle_beta   90.00
_cell.angle_gamma   90.00
#
_symmetry.space_group_name_H-M   'P 1'
#
loop_
_entity.id
_entity.type
_entity.pdbx_description
1 polymer ?
#
loop_
_entity_poly.entity_id
_entity_poly.type
_entity_poly.pdbx_seq_one_letter_code
_entity_poly.pdbx_strand_id
1 'polypeptide(L)'
;MSKPTKSNYDPIRKLKVIFSGLHFAVSDFSVAYKLVLSVPVFILSFILQQWVDVTLILLATGMMLVSELFNSAIEILCDFVQPKEDIHIGIIKDIAAAAAGVSIFAWAAALILESYHLWQLYKN
;
A
#
# COMPACT_ATOMS: atom_id res chain seq x y z
N MET A 1 -25.16 21.85 27.47
CA MET A 1 -23.70 21.59 27.53
C MET A 1 -23.48 20.08 27.75
N SER A 2 -23.37 19.28 26.69
CA SER A 2 -23.13 17.83 26.81
C SER A 2 -21.63 17.56 26.96
N LYS A 3 -21.22 16.96 28.08
CA LYS A 3 -19.82 16.57 28.36
C LYS A 3 -19.31 15.60 27.26
N PRO A 4 -18.07 15.76 26.76
CA PRO A 4 -17.49 14.77 25.86
C PRO A 4 -17.19 13.49 26.65
N THR A 5 -17.82 12.38 26.27
CA THR A 5 -17.54 11.05 26.80
C THR A 5 -16.12 10.64 26.41
N LYS A 6 -15.27 10.36 27.39
CA LYS A 6 -13.91 9.83 27.17
C LYS A 6 -14.01 8.54 26.36
N SER A 7 -13.60 8.62 25.09
CA SER A 7 -13.46 7.46 24.21
C SER A 7 -12.48 6.49 24.86
N ASN A 8 -12.95 5.29 25.22
CA ASN A 8 -12.11 4.23 25.75
C ASN A 8 -11.10 3.84 24.66
N TYR A 9 -9.83 4.18 24.85
CA TYR A 9 -8.78 3.95 23.87
C TYR A 9 -8.45 2.46 23.86
N ASP A 10 -9.02 1.72 22.91
CA ASP A 10 -8.92 0.26 22.86
C ASP A 10 -8.02 -0.18 21.69
N PRO A 11 -6.72 -0.43 21.91
CA PRO A 11 -5.74 -0.67 20.85
C PRO A 11 -6.04 -1.94 20.03
N ILE A 12 -6.66 -2.95 20.64
CA ILE A 12 -7.04 -4.21 19.98
C ILE A 12 -8.17 -3.96 18.97
N ARG A 13 -9.10 -3.05 19.30
CA ARG A 13 -10.18 -2.64 18.40
C ARG A 13 -9.64 -1.86 17.19
N LYS A 14 -8.62 -1.01 17.39
CA LYS A 14 -7.91 -0.35 16.27
C LYS A 14 -7.19 -1.36 15.39
N LEU A 15 -6.51 -2.34 15.97
CA LEU A 15 -5.83 -3.40 15.22
C LEU A 15 -6.83 -4.19 14.37
N LYS A 16 -8.00 -4.55 14.93
CA LYS A 16 -9.07 -5.24 14.21
C LYS A 16 -9.67 -4.39 13.08
N VAL A 17 -9.78 -3.08 13.26
CA VAL A 17 -10.22 -2.14 12.21
C VAL A 17 -9.18 -2.05 11.09
N ILE A 18 -7.89 -1.98 11.43
CA ILE A 18 -6.78 -2.01 10.46
C ILE A 18 -6.79 -3.31 9.67
N PHE A 19 -6.91 -4.47 10.34
CA PHE A 19 -6.98 -5.78 9.68
C PHE A 19 -8.24 -5.94 8.82
N SER A 20 -9.38 -5.40 9.25
CA SER A 20 -10.62 -5.44 8.45
C SER A 20 -10.52 -4.55 7.21
N GLY A 21 -9.89 -3.38 7.30
CA GLY A 21 -9.62 -2.50 6.15
C GLY A 21 -8.58 -3.11 5.21
N LEU A 22 -7.54 -3.74 5.76
CA LEU A 22 -6.53 -4.46 4.99
C LEU A 22 -7.12 -5.68 4.27
N HIS A 23 -8.00 -6.45 4.91
CA HIS A 23 -8.71 -7.56 4.27
C HIS A 23 -9.62 -7.09 3.12
N PHE A 24 -10.27 -5.94 3.27
CA PHE A 24 -11.08 -5.36 2.20
C PHE A 24 -10.22 -4.97 0.98
N ALA A 25 -9.06 -4.34 1.22
CA ALA A 25 -8.13 -3.96 0.16
C ALA A 25 -7.31 -5.13 -0.44
N VAL A 26 -7.04 -6.18 0.34
CA VAL A 26 -6.37 -7.41 -0.14
C VAL A 26 -7.33 -8.34 -0.89
N SER A 27 -8.65 -8.17 -0.68
CA SER A 27 -9.67 -8.87 -1.47
C SER A 27 -9.67 -8.43 -2.94
N ASP A 28 -9.14 -7.25 -3.26
CA ASP A 28 -8.82 -6.88 -4.63
C ASP A 28 -7.53 -7.60 -5.07
N PHE A 29 -7.68 -8.50 -6.05
CA PHE A 29 -6.60 -9.30 -6.66
C PHE A 29 -5.33 -8.49 -7.01
N SER A 30 -5.48 -7.18 -7.23
CA SER A 30 -4.40 -6.24 -7.56
C SER A 30 -3.38 -6.05 -6.43
N VAL A 31 -3.80 -6.09 -5.15
CA VAL A 31 -2.89 -5.92 -4.00
C VAL A 31 -2.21 -7.24 -3.63
N ALA A 32 -2.95 -8.34 -3.68
CA ALA A 32 -2.44 -9.67 -3.36
C ALA A 32 -1.28 -10.09 -4.29
N TYR A 33 -1.41 -9.84 -5.60
CA TYR A 33 -0.34 -10.17 -6.56
C TYR A 33 0.94 -9.34 -6.30
N LYS A 34 0.81 -8.04 -5.98
CA LYS A 34 1.97 -7.16 -5.70
C LYS A 34 2.71 -7.60 -4.44
N LEU A 35 1.98 -8.02 -3.41
CA LEU A 35 2.56 -8.60 -2.20
C LEU A 35 3.30 -9.91 -2.50
N VAL A 36 2.66 -10.83 -3.23
CA VAL A 36 3.29 -12.11 -3.62
C VAL A 36 4.55 -11.87 -4.47
N LEU A 37 4.57 -10.86 -5.33
CA LEU A 37 5.74 -10.52 -6.13
C LEU A 37 6.91 -9.95 -5.30
N SER A 38 6.60 -9.24 -4.21
CA SER A 38 7.63 -8.66 -3.32
C SER A 38 8.33 -9.69 -2.44
N VAL A 39 7.64 -10.78 -2.09
CA VAL A 39 8.12 -11.81 -1.15
C VAL A 39 9.41 -12.51 -1.62
N PRO A 40 9.55 -12.98 -2.87
CA PRO A 40 10.78 -13.60 -3.35
C PRO A 40 12.00 -12.68 -3.26
N VAL A 41 11.83 -11.39 -3.62
CA VAL A 41 12.91 -10.40 -3.58
C VAL A 41 13.33 -10.13 -2.13
N PHE A 42 12.35 -10.06 -1.23
CA PHE A 42 12.60 -9.90 0.21
C PHE A 42 13.41 -11.07 0.79
N ILE A 43 13.03 -12.31 0.45
CA ILE A 43 13.71 -13.51 0.91
C ILE A 43 15.14 -13.58 0.37
N LEU A 44 15.36 -13.28 -0.91
CA LEU A 44 16.69 -13.29 -1.53
C LEU A 44 17.62 -12.25 -0.88
N SER A 45 17.12 -11.04 -0.66
CA SER A 45 17.88 -9.94 -0.05
C SER A 45 18.24 -10.24 1.42
N PHE A 46 17.33 -10.88 2.16
CA PHE A 46 17.58 -11.32 3.54
C PHE A 46 18.67 -12.40 3.63
N ILE A 47 18.71 -13.35 2.69
CA ILE A 47 19.72 -14.41 2.62
C ILE A 47 21.12 -13.82 2.32
N LEU A 48 21.20 -12.70 1.59
CA LEU A 48 22.44 -12.04 1.19
C LEU A 48 22.97 -11.00 2.21
N GLN A 49 22.34 -10.87 3.39
CA GLN A 49 22.77 -10.00 4.51
C GLN A 49 22.93 -8.50 4.19
N GLN A 50 22.24 -7.97 3.18
CA GLN A 50 22.24 -6.53 2.87
C GLN A 50 21.06 -5.84 3.57
N TRP A 51 21.29 -5.31 4.78
CA TRP A 51 20.24 -4.64 5.58
C TRP A 51 19.68 -3.37 4.91
N VAL A 52 20.47 -2.70 4.05
CA VAL A 52 20.08 -1.48 3.33
C VAL A 52 19.03 -1.81 2.26
N ASP A 53 19.27 -2.87 1.48
CA ASP A 53 18.40 -3.33 0.39
C ASP A 53 17.03 -3.78 0.92
N VAL A 54 17.02 -4.54 2.03
CA VAL A 54 15.78 -5.00 2.69
C VAL A 54 14.94 -3.82 3.19
N THR A 55 15.59 -2.78 3.76
CA THR A 55 14.89 -1.61 4.29
C THR A 55 14.24 -0.79 3.17
N LEU A 56 14.91 -0.63 2.03
CA LEU A 56 14.37 0.07 0.89
C LEU A 56 13.17 -0.67 0.28
N ILE A 57 13.27 -1.99 0.10
CA ILE A 57 12.17 -2.81 -0.41
C ILE A 57 10.97 -2.74 0.53
N LEU A 58 11.20 -2.82 1.85
CA LEU A 58 10.14 -2.73 2.84
C LEU A 58 9.43 -1.37 2.79
N LEU A 59 10.20 -0.28 2.73
CA LEU A 59 9.68 1.08 2.67
C LEU A 59 8.90 1.33 1.36
N ALA A 60 9.45 0.92 0.23
CA ALA A 60 8.81 1.05 -1.08
C ALA A 60 7.50 0.26 -1.13
N THR A 61 7.50 -0.96 -0.62
CA THR A 61 6.30 -1.82 -0.58
C THR A 61 5.26 -1.23 0.37
N GLY A 62 5.68 -0.73 1.54
CA GLY A 62 4.79 -0.06 2.49
C GLY A 62 4.14 1.20 1.91
N MET A 63 4.91 2.05 1.24
CA MET A 63 4.40 3.25 0.57
C MET A 63 3.40 2.93 -0.55
N MET A 64 3.68 1.91 -1.36
CA MET A 64 2.78 1.43 -2.40
C MET A 64 1.46 0.93 -1.82
N LEU A 65 1.51 0.13 -0.75
CA LEU A 65 0.32 -0.36 -0.06
C LEU A 65 -0.51 0.77 0.56
N VAL A 66 0.12 1.74 1.23
CA VAL A 66 -0.58 2.91 1.80
C VAL A 66 -1.28 3.71 0.71
N SER A 67 -0.63 3.89 -0.44
CA SER A 67 -1.22 4.63 -1.56
C SER A 67 -2.47 3.94 -2.12
N GLU A 68 -2.47 2.61 -2.22
CA GLU A 68 -3.66 1.87 -2.67
C GLU A 68 -4.78 1.87 -1.64
N LEU A 69 -4.44 1.76 -0.36
CA LEU A 69 -5.44 1.89 0.71
C LEU A 69 -6.13 3.25 0.69
N PHE A 70 -5.37 4.32 0.41
CA PHE A 70 -5.96 5.65 0.24
C PHE A 70 -6.79 5.77 -1.01
N ASN A 71 -6.36 5.19 -2.14
CA ASN A 71 -7.16 5.17 -3.36
C ASN A 71 -8.53 4.51 -3.11
N SER A 72 -8.57 3.28 -2.58
CA SER A 72 -9.83 2.60 -2.25
C SER A 72 -10.67 3.36 -1.21
N ALA A 73 -10.04 3.96 -0.19
CA ALA A 73 -10.76 4.73 0.82
C ALA A 73 -11.43 5.99 0.24
N ILE A 74 -10.74 6.69 -0.66
CA ILE A 74 -11.28 7.86 -1.37
C ILE A 74 -12.43 7.42 -2.28
N GLU A 75 -12.27 6.32 -3.00
CA GLU A 75 -13.29 5.78 -3.89
C GLU A 75 -14.59 5.45 -3.13
N ILE A 76 -14.48 4.72 -2.01
CA ILE A 76 -15.61 4.39 -1.12
C ILE A 76 -16.25 5.66 -0.54
N LEU A 77 -15.45 6.65 -0.14
CA LEU A 77 -15.96 7.91 0.38
C LEU A 77 -16.75 8.68 -0.69
N CYS A 78 -16.22 8.75 -1.91
CA CYS A 78 -16.88 9.37 -3.05
C CYS A 78 -18.21 8.69 -3.38
N ASP A 79 -18.26 7.35 -3.39
CA ASP A 79 -19.48 6.58 -3.64
C ASP A 79 -20.53 6.78 -2.55
N PHE A 80 -20.09 6.93 -1.30
CA PHE A 80 -20.97 7.22 -0.17
C PHE A 80 -21.55 8.64 -0.24
N VAL A 81 -20.74 9.63 -0.61
CA VAL A 81 -21.15 11.05 -0.66
C VAL A 81 -22.05 11.34 -1.87
N GLN A 82 -21.73 10.79 -3.03
CA GLN A 82 -22.44 11.06 -4.28
C GLN A 82 -22.66 9.75 -5.05
N PRO A 83 -23.78 9.05 -4.80
CA PRO A 83 -24.07 7.74 -5.42
C PRO A 83 -24.43 7.81 -6.91
N LYS A 84 -24.76 9.01 -7.43
CA LYS A 84 -25.03 9.23 -8.85
C LYS A 84 -23.76 9.71 -9.54
N GLU A 85 -23.49 9.21 -10.74
CA GLU A 85 -22.29 9.61 -11.46
C GLU A 85 -22.22 11.13 -11.67
N ASP A 86 -21.09 11.70 -11.25
CA ASP A 86 -20.77 13.13 -11.33
C ASP A 86 -19.34 13.27 -11.85
N ILE A 87 -19.15 14.15 -12.84
CA ILE A 87 -17.87 14.38 -13.50
C ILE A 87 -16.78 14.86 -12.53
N HIS A 88 -17.15 15.65 -11.51
CA HIS A 88 -16.20 16.16 -10.53
C HIS A 88 -15.72 15.07 -9.58
N ILE A 89 -16.61 14.15 -9.20
CA ILE A 89 -16.24 12.97 -8.41
C ILE A 89 -15.34 12.04 -9.23
N GLY A 90 -15.62 11.89 -10.52
CA GLY A 90 -14.74 11.16 -11.46
C GLY A 90 -13.30 11.68 -11.42
N ILE A 91 -13.12 13.01 -11.56
CA ILE A 91 -11.79 13.64 -11.51
C ILE A 91 -11.07 13.36 -10.18
N ILE A 92 -11.78 13.38 -9.05
CA ILE A 92 -11.19 13.09 -7.74
C ILE A 92 -10.71 11.64 -7.66
N LYS A 93 -11.52 10.69 -8.14
CA LYS A 93 -11.15 9.27 -8.21
C LYS A 93 -9.96 9.05 -9.14
N ASP A 94 -9.93 9.73 -10.29
CA ASP A 94 -8.82 9.65 -11.25
C ASP A 94 -7.50 10.14 -10.64
N ILE A 95 -7.53 11.22 -9.85
CA ILE A 95 -6.35 11.73 -9.15
C ILE A 95 -5.88 10.71 -8.09
N ALA A 96 -6.80 10.10 -7.35
CA ALA A 96 -6.48 9.07 -6.35
C ALA A 96 -5.85 7.83 -7.01
N ALA A 97 -6.42 7.37 -8.12
CA ALA A 97 -5.89 6.26 -8.91
C ALA A 97 -4.52 6.60 -9.50
N ALA A 98 -4.33 7.83 -9.98
CA ALA A 98 -3.03 8.30 -10.48
C ALA A 98 -1.96 8.32 -9.37
N ALA A 99 -2.30 8.75 -8.16
CA ALA A 99 -1.38 8.74 -7.01
C ALA A 99 -0.94 7.32 -6.66
N ALA A 100 -1.87 6.37 -6.61
CA ALA A 100 -1.55 4.95 -6.47
C ALA A 100 -0.66 4.43 -7.61
N GLY A 101 -0.97 4.79 -8.86
CA GLY A 101 -0.18 4.46 -10.03
C GLY A 101 1.27 4.92 -9.93
N VAL A 102 1.51 6.17 -9.51
CA VAL A 102 2.87 6.71 -9.29
C VAL A 102 3.60 5.92 -8.21
N SER A 103 2.92 5.56 -7.12
CA SER A 103 3.52 4.78 -6.03
C SER A 103 3.91 3.37 -6.47
N ILE A 104 3.05 2.72 -7.27
CA ILE A 104 3.35 1.41 -7.88
C ILE A 104 4.55 1.50 -8.81
N PHE A 105 4.63 2.55 -9.64
CA PHE A 105 5.76 2.75 -10.54
C PHE A 105 7.08 2.91 -9.77
N ALA A 106 7.08 3.73 -8.72
CA ALA A 106 8.26 3.91 -7.86
C ALA A 106 8.67 2.60 -7.17
N TRP A 107 7.70 1.83 -6.68
CA TRP A 107 7.95 0.50 -6.10
C TRP A 107 8.54 -0.48 -7.11
N ALA A 108 8.00 -0.54 -8.33
CA ALA A 108 8.53 -1.40 -9.39
C ALA A 108 9.96 -1.01 -9.76
N ALA A 109 10.24 0.29 -9.87
CA ALA A 109 11.58 0.79 -10.13
C ALA A 109 12.56 0.39 -9.01
N ALA A 110 12.15 0.51 -7.74
CA ALA A 110 12.96 0.07 -6.61
C ALA A 110 13.29 -1.43 -6.70
N LEU A 111 12.29 -2.28 -6.98
CA LEU A 111 12.52 -3.73 -7.13
C LEU A 111 13.48 -4.07 -8.28
N ILE A 112 13.37 -3.38 -9.41
CA ILE A 112 14.26 -3.59 -10.57
C ILE A 112 15.70 -3.20 -10.23
N LEU A 113 15.90 -2.04 -9.58
CA LEU A 113 17.22 -1.55 -9.19
C LEU A 113 17.88 -2.48 -8.17
N GLU A 114 17.15 -2.89 -7.14
CA GLU A 114 17.63 -3.84 -6.14
C GLU A 114 17.96 -5.20 -6.76
N SER A 115 17.10 -5.72 -7.63
CA SER A 115 17.36 -6.98 -8.34
C SER A 115 18.61 -6.91 -9.21
N TYR A 116 18.85 -5.78 -9.87
CA TYR A 116 20.07 -5.54 -10.66
C TYR A 116 21.32 -5.47 -9.78
N HIS A 117 21.24 -4.79 -8.63
CA HIS A 117 22.33 -4.73 -7.66
C HIS A 117 22.69 -6.13 -7.15
N LEU A 118 21.69 -6.91 -6.73
CA LEU A 118 21.89 -8.28 -6.26
C LEU A 118 22.49 -9.19 -7.34
N TRP A 119 22.08 -9.03 -8.60
CA TRP A 119 22.63 -9.80 -9.72
C TRP A 119 24.10 -9.48 -9.98
N GLN A 120 24.50 -8.20 -9.90
CA GLN A 120 25.90 -7.80 -10.05
C GLN A 120 26.77 -8.32 -8.91
N LEU A 121 26.27 -8.28 -7.67
CA LEU A 121 26.96 -8.86 -6.51
C LEU A 121 27.14 -10.36 -6.62
N TYR A 122 26.13 -11.10 -7.11
CA TYR A 122 26.25 -12.54 -7.31
C TYR A 122 27.28 -12.92 -8.39
N LYS A 123 27.49 -12.04 -9.38
CA LYS A 123 28.39 -12.29 -10.51
C LYS A 123 29.86 -12.00 -10.21
N ASN A 124 30.16 -11.19 -9.18
CA ASN A 124 31.52 -10.83 -8.75
C ASN A 124 32.03 -11.79 -7.66
#